data_AF-A0A9D4YYT0-F1
#
_entry.id   AF-A0A9D4YYT0-F1
#
_cell.length_a   1.000
_cell.length_b   1.000
_cell.length_c   1.000
_cell.angle_alpha   90.00
_cell.angle_beta   90.00
_cell.angle_gamma   90.00
#
_symmetry.space_group_name_H-M   'P 1'
#
loop_
_entity.id
_entity.type
_entity.pdbx_description
1 polymer ?
#
loop_
_entity_poly.entity_id
_entity_poly.type
_entity_poly.pdbx_seq_one_letter_code
_entity_poly.pdbx_strand_id
1 'polypeptide(L)'
;MAAGKFEVRRLLLRSAPVAPTCHAVKDMLRGALPLFADFFITRSTHLTSEEWTAAWSAVPAPCPGLLGALPAVLAHSAEQARCLVQHLPPADVQRLRTAKLGLARVHKQSGMFLPDAVVRQVLQLMDA
;
A
#
# COMPACT_ATOMS: atom_id res chain seq x y z
N MET A 1 14.22 7.45 -21.55
CA MET A 1 13.65 8.78 -21.23
C MET A 1 12.28 8.74 -20.53
N ALA A 2 11.94 7.68 -19.77
CA ALA A 2 10.69 7.62 -18.99
C ALA A 2 10.89 8.00 -17.51
N ALA A 3 12.08 7.77 -16.95
CA ALA A 3 12.39 7.99 -15.53
C ALA A 3 12.13 9.43 -15.04
N GLY A 4 12.45 10.45 -15.85
CA GLY A 4 12.24 11.86 -15.47
C GLY A 4 10.76 12.25 -15.30
N LYS A 5 9.84 11.62 -16.05
CA LYS A 5 8.40 11.90 -15.91
C LYS A 5 7.80 11.30 -14.64
N PHE A 6 8.34 10.17 -14.17
CA PHE A 6 7.92 9.55 -12.91
C PHE A 6 8.44 10.32 -11.71
N GLU A 7 9.66 10.85 -11.77
CA GLU A 7 10.23 11.61 -10.65
C GLU A 7 9.54 12.96 -10.43
N VAL A 8 9.21 13.67 -11.52
CA VAL A 8 8.41 14.89 -11.46
C VAL A 8 7.00 14.60 -10.93
N ARG A 9 6.39 13.48 -11.33
CA ARG A 9 5.10 13.05 -10.76
C ARG A 9 5.20 12.72 -9.27
N ARG A 10 6.26 12.04 -8.82
CA ARG A 10 6.50 11.72 -7.40
C ARG A 10 6.70 12.98 -6.55
N LEU A 11 7.46 13.95 -7.06
CA LEU A 11 7.64 15.25 -6.42
C LEU A 11 6.32 16.02 -6.29
N LEU A 12 5.50 16.04 -7.35
CA LEU A 12 4.17 16.67 -7.32
C LEU A 12 3.21 15.95 -6.34
N LEU A 13 3.25 14.61 -6.32
CA LEU A 13 2.50 13.80 -5.36
C LEU A 13 2.94 14.01 -3.91
N ARG A 14 4.15 14.55 -3.67
CA ARG A 14 4.65 14.87 -2.33
C ARG A 14 4.22 16.25 -1.83
N SER A 15 3.93 17.19 -2.73
CA SER A 15 3.55 18.57 -2.38
C SER A 15 2.06 18.89 -2.56
N ALA A 16 1.30 18.09 -3.31
CA ALA A 16 -0.10 18.39 -3.62
C ALA A 16 -1.08 18.12 -2.45
N PRO A 17 -2.19 18.86 -2.36
CA PRO A 17 -3.25 18.55 -1.39
C PRO A 17 -3.86 17.16 -1.66
N VAL A 18 -4.12 16.42 -0.59
CA VAL A 18 -4.45 14.98 -0.61
C VAL A 18 -5.73 14.67 -1.38
N ALA A 19 -6.83 15.35 -1.03
CA ALA A 19 -8.14 15.13 -1.64
C ALA A 19 -8.19 15.39 -3.16
N PRO A 20 -7.71 16.54 -3.70
CA PRO A 20 -7.73 16.76 -5.15
C PRO A 20 -6.76 15.85 -5.89
N THR A 21 -5.69 15.39 -5.25
CA THR A 21 -4.75 14.43 -5.84
C THR A 21 -5.43 13.07 -6.04
N CYS A 22 -6.11 12.54 -5.02
CA CYS A 22 -6.80 11.26 -5.16
C CYS A 22 -7.93 11.32 -6.21
N HIS A 23 -8.65 12.45 -6.30
CA HIS A 23 -9.63 12.67 -7.37
C HIS A 23 -9.00 12.72 -8.77
N ALA A 24 -7.91 13.48 -8.96
CA ALA A 24 -7.23 13.56 -10.25
C ALA A 24 -6.60 12.23 -10.68
N VAL A 25 -6.09 11.44 -9.73
CA VAL A 25 -5.52 10.11 -9.98
C VAL A 25 -6.64 9.10 -10.31
N LYS A 26 -7.81 9.23 -9.67
CA LYS A 26 -9.02 8.47 -10.02
C LYS A 26 -9.43 8.71 -11.47
N ASP A 27 -9.43 9.95 -11.96
CA ASP A 27 -9.79 10.24 -13.35
C ASP A 27 -8.78 9.68 -14.39
N MET A 28 -7.55 9.41 -13.98
CA MET A 28 -6.48 8.82 -14.82
C MET A 28 -6.39 7.29 -14.79
N LEU A 29 -7.43 6.62 -14.26
CA LEU A 29 -7.55 5.23 -13.77
C LEU A 29 -6.88 4.08 -14.55
N ARG A 30 -6.46 4.22 -15.82
CA ARG A 30 -5.73 3.13 -16.54
C ARG A 30 -4.21 3.18 -16.40
N GLY A 31 -3.62 4.34 -16.14
CA GLY A 31 -2.16 4.51 -16.06
C GLY A 31 -1.63 4.92 -14.68
N ALA A 32 -2.54 5.07 -13.71
CA ALA A 32 -2.25 5.69 -12.41
C ALA A 32 -2.21 4.70 -11.24
N LEU A 33 -2.44 3.41 -11.49
CA LEU A 33 -2.39 2.32 -10.50
C LEU A 33 -1.09 2.30 -9.66
N PRO A 34 0.12 2.34 -10.25
CA PRO A 34 1.36 2.38 -9.47
C PRO A 34 1.52 3.69 -8.67
N LEU A 35 0.82 4.76 -9.05
CA LEU A 35 0.89 6.05 -8.36
C LEU A 35 0.10 6.03 -7.05
N PHE A 36 -0.93 5.19 -6.91
CA PHE A 36 -1.64 5.03 -5.64
C PHE A 36 -0.76 4.36 -4.58
N ALA A 37 -0.06 3.28 -4.95
CA ALA A 37 0.89 2.62 -4.05
C ALA A 37 2.01 3.58 -3.64
N ASP A 38 2.65 4.26 -4.61
CA ASP A 38 3.69 5.25 -4.34
C ASP A 38 3.19 6.42 -3.47
N PHE A 39 1.96 6.88 -3.67
CA PHE A 39 1.34 7.93 -2.86
C PHE A 39 1.23 7.51 -1.40
N PHE A 40 0.69 6.32 -1.12
CA PHE A 40 0.55 5.82 0.25
C PHE A 40 1.89 5.49 0.89
N ILE A 41 2.86 4.95 0.14
CA ILE A 41 4.23 4.71 0.63
C ILE A 41 4.91 6.03 1.02
N THR A 42 4.75 7.08 0.22
CA THR A 42 5.43 8.36 0.43
C THR A 42 4.78 9.19 1.53
N ARG A 43 3.46 9.07 1.71
CA ARG A 43 2.68 9.95 2.59
C ARG A 43 2.23 9.29 3.90
N SER A 44 2.38 7.97 4.06
CA SER A 44 1.97 7.26 5.29
C SER A 44 2.58 7.85 6.56
N THR A 45 3.76 8.48 6.50
CA THR A 45 4.42 9.09 7.65
C THR A 45 3.95 10.50 7.99
N HIS A 46 3.16 11.15 7.12
CA HIS A 46 2.80 12.57 7.25
C HIS A 46 1.29 12.85 7.26
N LEU A 47 0.46 11.85 6.98
CA LEU A 47 -1.00 12.01 6.93
C LEU A 47 -1.61 11.88 8.32
N THR A 48 -2.48 12.83 8.66
CA THR A 48 -3.41 12.68 9.79
C THR A 48 -4.46 11.61 9.48
N SER A 49 -5.11 11.05 10.51
CA SER A 49 -6.16 10.03 10.35
C SER A 49 -7.35 10.52 9.49
N GLU A 50 -7.67 11.82 9.57
CA GLU A 50 -8.74 12.44 8.80
C GLU A 50 -8.37 12.55 7.30
N GLU A 51 -7.16 13.03 7.00
CA GLU A 51 -6.65 13.10 5.62
C GLU A 51 -6.50 11.72 5.00
N TRP A 52 -6.11 10.72 5.80
CA TRP A 52 -6.08 9.33 5.37
C TRP A 52 -7.46 8.85 4.93
N THR A 53 -8.49 9.10 5.75
CA THR A 53 -9.88 8.69 5.44
C THR A 53 -10.40 9.39 4.18
N ALA A 54 -10.09 10.68 4.01
CA ALA A 54 -10.46 11.44 2.82
C ALA A 54 -9.71 10.96 1.56
N ALA A 55 -8.42 10.63 1.67
CA ALA A 55 -7.66 10.00 0.58
C ALA A 55 -8.27 8.65 0.19
N TRP A 56 -8.64 7.88 1.20
CA TRP A 56 -9.11 6.50 1.06
C TRP A 56 -10.47 6.41 0.36
N SER A 57 -11.40 7.30 0.69
CA SER A 57 -12.72 7.34 0.03
C SER A 57 -12.65 7.60 -1.48
N ALA A 58 -11.56 8.21 -1.94
CA ALA A 58 -11.29 8.46 -3.35
C ALA A 58 -10.56 7.30 -4.05
N VAL A 59 -10.00 6.33 -3.30
CA VAL A 59 -9.35 5.15 -3.89
C VAL A 59 -10.41 4.21 -4.44
N PRO A 60 -10.36 3.84 -5.72
CA PRO A 60 -11.28 2.88 -6.30
C PRO A 60 -11.00 1.47 -5.76
N ALA A 61 -12.04 0.72 -5.40
CA ALA A 61 -11.94 -0.72 -5.10
C ALA A 61 -12.47 -1.54 -6.30
N PRO A 62 -11.76 -2.60 -6.75
CA PRO A 62 -10.42 -3.03 -6.34
C PRO A 62 -9.29 -2.23 -7.04
N CYS A 63 -8.17 -2.02 -6.35
CA CYS A 63 -6.99 -1.31 -6.86
C CYS A 63 -5.77 -2.25 -6.96
N PRO A 64 -5.45 -2.79 -8.15
CA PRO A 64 -4.24 -3.57 -8.39
C PRO A 64 -2.94 -2.84 -8.01
N GLY A 65 -1.97 -3.57 -7.46
CA GLY A 65 -0.65 -3.03 -7.11
C GLY A 65 -0.60 -2.29 -5.77
N LEU A 66 -1.72 -2.19 -5.07
CA LEU A 66 -1.80 -1.57 -3.74
C LEU A 66 -1.15 -2.43 -2.64
N LEU A 67 -0.96 -3.73 -2.91
CA LEU A 67 -0.27 -4.66 -2.01
C LEU A 67 1.15 -4.14 -1.66
N GLY A 68 1.80 -3.44 -2.60
CA GLY A 68 3.12 -2.80 -2.48
C GLY A 68 3.22 -1.77 -1.36
N ALA A 69 2.10 -1.12 -1.05
CA ALA A 69 2.04 -0.14 0.01
C ALA A 69 1.78 -0.77 1.38
N LEU A 70 1.32 -2.01 1.46
CA LEU A 70 0.97 -2.67 2.72
C LEU A 70 2.13 -2.69 3.73
N PRO A 71 3.40 -2.99 3.37
CA PRO A 71 4.50 -2.97 4.32
C PRO A 71 4.76 -1.58 4.93
N ALA A 72 4.67 -0.53 4.10
CA ALA A 72 4.90 0.85 4.53
C ALA A 72 3.73 1.37 5.39
N VAL A 73 2.50 1.00 5.06
CA VAL A 73 1.31 1.40 5.82
C VAL A 73 1.23 0.64 7.14
N LEU A 74 1.54 -0.66 7.16
CA LEU A 74 1.53 -1.47 8.38
C LEU A 74 2.58 -0.99 9.40
N ALA A 75 3.74 -0.53 8.92
CA ALA A 75 4.78 0.06 9.78
C ALA A 75 4.32 1.34 10.49
N HIS A 76 3.31 2.02 9.95
CA HIS A 76 2.76 3.25 10.53
C HIS A 76 1.49 2.98 11.36
N SER A 77 0.52 2.24 10.83
CA SER A 77 -0.75 1.99 11.49
C SER A 77 -1.43 0.70 11.02
N ALA A 78 -1.83 -0.14 11.98
CA ALA A 78 -2.59 -1.35 11.73
C ALA A 78 -4.01 -1.05 11.19
N GLU A 79 -4.66 0.00 11.69
CA GLU A 79 -5.96 0.46 11.21
C GLU A 79 -5.91 0.88 9.75
N GLN A 80 -4.90 1.66 9.35
CA GLN A 80 -4.71 2.07 7.96
C GLN A 80 -4.46 0.86 7.04
N ALA A 81 -3.67 -0.11 7.51
CA ALA A 81 -3.42 -1.34 6.77
C ALA A 81 -4.69 -2.19 6.57
N ARG A 82 -5.63 -2.18 7.52
CA ARG A 82 -6.93 -2.84 7.35
C ARG A 82 -7.76 -2.18 6.26
N CYS A 83 -7.80 -0.85 6.19
CA CYS A 83 -8.46 -0.13 5.10
C CYS A 83 -7.85 -0.50 3.75
N LEU A 84 -6.52 -0.64 3.69
CA LEU A 84 -5.78 -1.10 2.51
C LEU A 84 -6.24 -2.45 2.00
N VAL A 85 -6.32 -3.44 2.89
CA VAL A 85 -6.71 -4.80 2.54
C VAL A 85 -8.13 -4.86 1.95
N GLN A 86 -9.04 -3.94 2.34
CA GLN A 86 -10.40 -3.89 1.79
C GLN A 86 -10.45 -3.48 0.31
N HIS A 87 -9.43 -2.79 -0.20
CA HIS A 87 -9.37 -2.31 -1.59
C HIS A 87 -8.51 -3.22 -2.46
N LEU A 88 -7.94 -4.29 -1.90
CA LEU A 88 -7.15 -5.25 -2.65
C LEU A 88 -8.02 -6.11 -3.57
N PRO A 89 -7.56 -6.39 -4.80
CA PRO A 89 -8.12 -7.45 -5.63
C PRO A 89 -8.18 -8.78 -4.88
N PRO A 90 -9.17 -9.65 -5.18
CA PRO A 90 -9.31 -10.93 -4.49
C PRO A 90 -8.08 -11.84 -4.64
N ALA A 91 -7.36 -11.75 -5.76
CA ALA A 91 -6.11 -12.48 -5.97
C ALA A 91 -5.03 -12.07 -4.94
N ASP A 92 -4.88 -10.78 -4.69
CA ASP A 92 -3.89 -10.24 -3.73
C ASP A 92 -4.29 -10.58 -2.29
N VAL A 93 -5.59 -10.56 -1.99
CA VAL A 93 -6.11 -11.04 -0.69
C VAL A 93 -5.78 -12.52 -0.47
N GLN A 94 -5.93 -13.37 -1.49
CA GLN A 94 -5.57 -14.78 -1.38
C GLN A 94 -4.07 -14.97 -1.19
N ARG A 95 -3.23 -14.22 -1.92
CA ARG A 95 -1.78 -14.20 -1.70
C ARG A 95 -1.47 -13.88 -0.23
N LEU A 96 -2.05 -12.81 0.31
CA LEU A 96 -1.87 -12.40 1.72
C LEU A 96 -2.27 -13.49 2.72
N ARG A 97 -3.38 -14.18 2.47
CA ARG A 97 -3.82 -15.28 3.33
C ARG A 97 -2.80 -16.43 3.30
N THR A 98 -2.31 -16.80 2.13
CA THR A 98 -1.29 -17.84 1.98
C THR A 98 0.01 -17.47 2.71
N ALA A 99 0.49 -16.24 2.55
CA ALA A 99 1.68 -15.76 3.25
C ALA A 99 1.49 -15.74 4.77
N LYS A 100 0.33 -15.27 5.25
CA LYS A 100 -0.02 -15.31 6.67
C LYS A 100 0.01 -16.73 7.23
N LEU A 101 -0.55 -17.70 6.51
CA LEU A 101 -0.54 -19.11 6.92
C LEU A 101 0.88 -19.69 6.94
N GLY A 102 1.70 -19.37 5.94
CA GLY A 102 3.11 -19.76 5.88
C GLY A 102 3.91 -19.20 7.06
N LEU A 103 3.77 -17.90 7.32
CA LEU A 103 4.41 -17.22 8.46
C LEU A 103 3.95 -17.82 9.80
N ALA A 104 2.65 -18.06 9.98
CA ALA A 104 2.12 -18.65 11.20
C ALA A 104 2.65 -20.08 11.43
N ARG A 105 2.82 -20.86 10.35
CA ARG A 105 3.41 -22.20 10.43
C ARG A 105 4.88 -22.13 10.83
N VAL A 106 5.66 -21.27 10.20
CA VAL A 106 7.08 -21.06 10.53
C VAL A 106 7.22 -20.59 11.98
N HIS A 107 6.39 -19.62 12.41
CA HIS A 107 6.35 -19.13 13.80
C HIS A 107 6.12 -20.26 14.80
N LYS A 108 5.13 -21.12 14.52
CA LYS A 108 4.81 -22.26 15.39
C LYS A 108 5.93 -23.30 15.42
N GLN A 109 6.60 -23.54 14.29
CA GLN A 109 7.67 -24.53 14.18
C GLN A 109 8.99 -24.07 14.79
N SER A 110 9.29 -22.77 14.69
CA SER A 110 10.53 -22.21 15.23
C SER A 110 10.45 -21.92 16.73
N GLY A 111 9.23 -21.81 17.29
CA GLY A 111 9.03 -21.45 18.70
C GLY A 111 9.53 -20.04 19.04
N MET A 112 9.87 -19.24 18.03
CA MET A 112 10.46 -17.91 18.17
C MET A 112 9.51 -16.86 17.60
N PHE A 113 9.42 -15.70 18.26
CA PHE A 113 8.76 -14.53 17.72
C PHE A 113 9.42 -14.11 16.40
N LEU A 114 8.65 -14.04 15.31
CA LEU A 114 9.19 -13.57 14.05
C LEU A 114 9.50 -12.08 14.15
N PRO A 115 10.72 -11.65 13.80
CA PRO A 115 11.02 -10.23 13.68
C PRO A 115 10.12 -9.58 12.63
N ASP A 116 9.65 -8.36 12.91
CA ASP A 116 8.84 -7.56 11.97
C ASP A 116 9.52 -7.41 10.60
N ALA A 117 10.85 -7.33 10.58
CA ALA A 117 11.65 -7.28 9.36
C ALA A 117 11.41 -8.48 8.43
N VAL A 118 11.24 -9.69 8.97
CA VAL A 118 10.97 -10.91 8.17
C VAL A 118 9.57 -10.86 7.59
N VAL A 119 8.58 -10.45 8.40
CA VAL A 119 7.20 -10.28 7.93
C VAL A 119 7.17 -9.26 6.78
N ARG A 120 7.90 -8.15 6.95
CA ARG A 120 8.00 -7.10 5.93
C ARG A 120 8.62 -7.59 4.63
N GLN A 121 9.72 -8.35 4.70
CA GLN A 121 10.37 -8.94 3.52
C GLN A 121 9.44 -9.91 2.78
N VAL A 122 8.73 -10.77 3.52
CA VAL A 122 7.76 -11.69 2.92
C VAL A 122 6.65 -10.92 2.21
N LEU A 123 6.15 -9.83 2.80
CA LEU A 123 5.14 -9.00 2.15
C LEU A 123 5.69 -8.30 0.89
N GLN A 124 6.92 -7.75 0.93
CA GLN A 124 7.56 -7.13 -0.23
C GLN A 124 7.76 -8.09 -1.41
N LEU A 125 8.00 -9.37 -1.14
CA LEU A 125 8.15 -10.39 -2.19
C LEU A 125 6.86 -10.72 -2.93
N MET A 126 5.69 -10.32 -2.40
CA MET A 126 4.39 -10.66 -2.99
C MET A 126 3.92 -9.65 -4.02
N ASP A 127 4.60 -8.51 -4.09
CA ASP A 127 4.39 -7.43 -5.05
C ASP A 127 5.26 -7.51 -6.31
N ALA A 128 6.27 -8.40 -6.30
CA ALA A 128 7.10 -8.72 -7.46
C ALA A 128 6.40 -9.67 -8.43
#